data_AF-A0A285SVZ9-F1
#
_entry.id   AF-A0A285SVZ9-F1
#
_cell.length_a   1.000
_cell.length_b   1.000
_cell.length_c   1.000
_cell.angle_alpha   90.00
_cell.angle_beta   90.00
_cell.angle_gamma   90.00
#
_symmetry.space_group_name_H-M   'P 1'
#
loop_
_entity.id
_entity.type
_entity.pdbx_description
1 polymer ?
#
loop_
_entity_poly.entity_id
_entity_poly.type
_entity_poly.pdbx_seq_one_letter_code
_entity_poly.pdbx_strand_id
1 'polypeptide(L)'
;MTALPRYRRPATPVFGALGLLVALGMAEAADALWRAPQERLRIARERQIVADLGLSDLALFTEARYTRHPALADHAAAFQDAPGSFEHFPSGSFVPPAGPWGAARLGFSEAEVTR
;
A
#
# COMPACT_ATOMS: atom_id res chain seq x y z
N MET A 1 12.25 -30.32 -51.27
CA MET A 1 11.36 -29.67 -50.28
C MET A 1 11.61 -30.33 -48.93
N THR A 2 12.50 -29.75 -48.13
CA THR A 2 12.95 -30.31 -46.84
C THR A 2 11.93 -29.94 -45.77
N ALA A 3 11.27 -30.92 -45.16
CA ALA A 3 10.31 -30.68 -44.09
C ALA A 3 11.04 -30.19 -42.83
N LEU A 4 10.69 -29.01 -42.33
CA LEU A 4 11.24 -28.47 -41.08
C LEU A 4 10.77 -29.31 -39.88
N PRO A 5 11.65 -29.62 -38.92
CA PRO A 5 11.27 -30.39 -37.74
C PRO A 5 10.24 -29.61 -36.90
N ARG A 6 9.09 -30.23 -36.64
CA ARG A 6 8.07 -29.67 -35.75
C ARG A 6 8.51 -29.83 -34.29
N TYR A 7 9.05 -28.78 -33.69
CA TYR A 7 9.36 -28.75 -32.27
C TYR A 7 8.05 -28.73 -31.45
N ARG A 8 7.62 -29.89 -30.93
CA ARG A 8 6.50 -29.97 -29.98
C ARG A 8 7.01 -29.60 -28.58
N ARG A 9 6.72 -28.38 -28.13
CA ARG A 9 6.86 -28.03 -26.70
C ARG A 9 5.72 -28.70 -25.93
N PRO A 10 5.98 -29.58 -24.96
CA PRO A 10 4.93 -30.05 -24.09
C PRO A 10 4.43 -28.86 -23.26
N ALA A 11 3.16 -28.49 -23.42
CA ALA A 11 2.56 -27.38 -22.67
C ALA A 11 2.14 -27.79 -21.24
N THR A 12 2.14 -29.08 -20.95
CA THR A 12 1.79 -29.68 -19.65
C THR A 12 2.48 -29.06 -18.44
N PRO A 13 3.81 -28.83 -18.40
CA PRO A 13 4.46 -28.22 -17.24
C PRO A 13 4.01 -26.77 -17.01
N VAL A 14 3.69 -26.01 -18.07
CA VAL A 14 3.20 -24.63 -17.95
C VAL A 14 1.81 -24.63 -17.31
N PHE A 15 0.91 -25.49 -17.77
CA PHE A 15 -0.42 -25.61 -17.18
C PHE A 15 -0.37 -26.16 -15.75
N GLY A 16 0.55 -27.08 -15.46
CA GLY A 16 0.79 -27.56 -14.09
C GLY A 16 1.27 -26.45 -13.16
N ALA A 17 2.25 -25.65 -13.59
CA ALA A 17 2.75 -24.50 -12.82
C ALA A 17 1.67 -23.45 -12.62
N LEU A 18 0.88 -23.13 -13.65
CA LEU A 18 -0.24 -22.20 -13.54
C LEU A 18 -1.31 -22.71 -12.56
N GLY A 19 -1.67 -24.00 -12.65
CA GLY A 19 -2.61 -24.62 -11.73
C GLY A 19 -2.13 -24.58 -10.28
N LEU A 20 -0.84 -24.82 -10.04
CA LEU A 20 -0.24 -24.70 -8.71
C LEU A 20 -0.31 -23.25 -8.18
N LEU A 21 0.04 -22.25 -9.00
CA LEU A 21 -0.04 -20.84 -8.60
C LEU A 21 -1.47 -20.44 -8.24
N VAL A 22 -2.45 -20.87 -9.03
CA VAL A 22 -3.88 -20.63 -8.72
C VAL A 22 -4.27 -21.31 -7.41
N ALA A 23 -3.86 -22.56 -7.19
CA ALA A 23 -4.16 -23.27 -5.95
C ALA A 23 -3.55 -22.58 -4.72
N LEU A 24 -2.31 -22.09 -4.81
CA LEU A 24 -1.66 -21.33 -3.75
C LEU A 24 -2.39 -20.00 -3.48
N GLY A 25 -2.71 -19.24 -4.53
CA GLY A 25 -3.47 -17.99 -4.38
C GLY A 25 -4.86 -18.21 -3.76
N MET A 26 -5.53 -19.31 -4.11
CA MET A 26 -6.81 -19.69 -3.49
C MET A 26 -6.65 -20.08 -2.01
N ALA A 27 -5.56 -20.76 -1.64
CA ALA A 27 -5.27 -21.11 -0.26
C ALA A 27 -4.99 -19.86 0.59
N GLU A 28 -4.22 -18.91 0.07
CA GLU A 28 -3.98 -17.61 0.72
C GLU A 28 -5.27 -16.81 0.90
N ALA A 29 -6.11 -16.74 -0.14
CA ALA A 29 -7.40 -16.06 -0.06
C ALA A 29 -8.33 -16.72 0.98
N ALA A 30 -8.34 -18.05 1.06
CA ALA A 30 -9.13 -18.78 2.05
C ALA A 30 -8.64 -18.51 3.49
N ASP A 31 -7.33 -18.54 3.73
CA ASP A 31 -6.74 -18.21 5.05
C ASP A 31 -7.02 -16.74 5.43
N ALA A 32 -6.89 -15.81 4.47
CA ALA A 32 -7.20 -14.40 4.68
C ALA A 32 -8.67 -14.18 5.06
N LEU A 33 -9.61 -14.85 4.37
CA LEU A 33 -11.04 -14.80 4.69
C LEU A 33 -11.36 -15.42 6.06
N TRP A 34 -10.66 -16.50 6.42
CA TRP A 34 -10.82 -17.15 7.72
C TRP A 34 -10.34 -16.25 8.88
N ARG A 35 -9.23 -15.52 8.68
CA ARG A 35 -8.64 -14.63 9.70
C ARG A 35 -9.29 -13.25 9.75
N ALA A 36 -9.96 -12.82 8.68
CA ALA A 36 -10.60 -11.52 8.57
C ALA A 36 -11.48 -11.13 9.79
N PRO A 37 -12.36 -11.98 10.36
CA PRO A 37 -13.16 -11.59 11.52
C PRO A 37 -12.30 -11.36 12.77
N GLN A 38 -11.32 -12.21 13.03
CA GLN A 38 -10.41 -12.08 14.18
C GLN A 38 -9.57 -10.80 14.05
N GLU A 39 -9.08 -10.53 12.85
CA GLU A 39 -8.30 -9.33 12.53
C GLU A 39 -9.13 -8.05 12.71
N ARG A 40 -10.39 -8.04 12.26
CA ARG A 40 -11.31 -6.91 12.47
C ARG A 40 -11.54 -6.62 13.95
N LEU A 41 -11.69 -7.67 14.77
CA LEU A 41 -11.83 -7.52 16.22
C LEU A 41 -10.55 -6.97 16.87
N ARG A 42 -9.37 -7.44 16.42
CA ARG A 42 -8.08 -6.91 16.86
C ARG A 42 -7.97 -5.41 16.56
N ILE A 43 -8.19 -5.02 15.31
CA ILE A 43 -8.15 -3.62 14.87
C ILE A 43 -9.17 -2.76 15.65
N ALA A 44 -10.38 -3.26 15.89
CA ALA A 44 -11.38 -2.53 16.65
C ALA A 44 -10.93 -2.27 18.10
N ARG A 45 -10.30 -3.26 18.74
CA ARG A 45 -9.73 -3.12 20.09
C ARG A 45 -8.58 -2.11 20.12
N GLU A 46 -7.66 -2.19 19.17
CA GLU A 46 -6.54 -1.26 19.07
C GLU A 46 -7.01 0.19 18.85
N ARG A 47 -8.05 0.38 18.03
CA ARG A 47 -8.71 1.69 17.85
C ARG A 47 -9.30 2.23 19.15
N GLN A 48 -9.91 1.37 19.96
CA GLN A 48 -10.43 1.78 21.26
C GLN A 48 -9.30 2.24 22.19
N ILE A 49 -8.18 1.52 22.22
CA ILE A 49 -7.00 1.92 23.02
C ILE A 49 -6.48 3.30 22.57
N VAL A 50 -6.41 3.54 21.25
CA VAL A 50 -6.04 4.86 20.70
C VAL A 50 -6.97 5.96 21.20
N ALA A 51 -8.28 5.71 21.17
CA ALA A 51 -9.28 6.66 21.64
C ALA A 51 -9.16 6.92 23.15
N ASP A 52 -9.02 5.86 23.95
CA ASP A 52 -8.93 5.94 25.42
C ASP A 52 -7.67 6.68 25.87
N LEU A 53 -6.57 6.56 25.11
CA LEU A 53 -5.30 7.25 25.37
C LEU A 53 -5.22 8.66 24.75
N GLY A 54 -6.22 9.07 23.96
CA GLY A 54 -6.20 10.34 23.25
C GLY A 54 -5.10 10.44 22.18
N LEU A 55 -4.71 9.30 21.59
CA LEU A 55 -3.73 9.26 20.50
C LEU A 55 -4.41 9.60 19.17
N SER A 56 -3.68 10.23 18.25
CA SER A 56 -4.22 10.59 16.93
C SER A 56 -4.55 9.36 16.08
N ASP A 57 -3.69 8.35 16.09
CA ASP A 57 -3.80 7.11 15.32
C ASP A 57 -2.79 6.04 15.79
N LEU A 58 -2.94 4.80 15.28
CA LEU A 58 -2.01 3.70 15.50
C LEU A 58 -0.78 3.84 14.60
N ALA A 59 0.40 3.52 15.15
CA ALA A 59 1.62 3.33 14.39
C ALA A 59 1.56 2.04 13.54
N LEU A 60 1.09 2.13 12.29
CA LEU A 60 0.86 0.94 11.44
C LEU A 60 2.16 0.31 10.92
N PHE A 61 3.17 1.13 10.66
CA PHE A 61 4.49 0.72 10.18
C PHE A 61 5.56 1.43 10.99
N THR A 62 6.78 0.92 10.99
CA THR A 62 7.92 1.56 11.68
C THR A 62 8.94 2.14 10.72
N GLU A 63 8.74 2.01 9.41
CA GLU A 63 9.69 2.39 8.37
C GLU A 63 9.44 3.83 7.87
N ALA A 64 8.59 4.03 6.85
CA ALA A 64 8.27 5.33 6.29
C ALA A 64 7.52 6.21 7.29
N ARG A 65 7.97 7.45 7.46
CA ARG A 65 7.42 8.41 8.44
C ARG A 65 5.93 8.69 8.23
N TYR A 66 5.48 8.79 6.97
CA TYR A 66 4.08 9.08 6.65
C TYR A 66 3.15 7.86 6.77
N THR A 67 3.74 6.67 6.90
CA THR A 67 2.99 5.42 7.07
C THR A 67 2.84 5.04 8.54
N ARG A 68 3.66 5.61 9.43
CA ARG A 68 3.53 5.48 10.90
C ARG A 68 2.22 6.09 11.39
N HIS A 69 2.04 7.39 11.16
CA HIS A 69 0.88 8.15 11.63
C HIS A 69 0.18 8.83 10.45
N PRO A 70 -0.59 8.10 9.64
CA PRO A 70 -1.24 8.66 8.46
C PRO A 70 -2.09 9.92 8.74
N ALA A 71 -2.66 10.05 9.94
CA ALA A 71 -3.46 11.22 10.31
C ALA A 71 -2.61 12.49 10.53
N LEU A 72 -1.32 12.33 10.84
CA LEU A 72 -0.38 13.43 11.12
C LEU A 72 0.68 13.59 10.01
N ALA A 73 0.61 12.77 8.98
CA ALA A 73 1.58 12.75 7.90
C ALA A 73 1.40 13.94 6.96
N ASP A 74 2.51 14.63 6.66
CA ASP A 74 2.55 15.65 5.60
C ASP A 74 2.43 14.99 4.20
N HIS A 75 1.76 15.66 3.26
CA HIS A 75 1.62 15.18 1.88
C HIS A 75 2.96 15.04 1.12
N ALA A 76 3.92 15.91 1.41
CA ALA A 76 5.26 15.88 0.83
C ALA A 76 6.16 14.84 1.50
N ALA A 77 5.67 14.14 2.53
CA ALA A 77 6.50 13.23 3.31
C ALA A 77 7.02 12.03 2.52
N ALA A 78 6.36 11.64 1.43
CA ALA A 78 6.85 10.62 0.51
C ALA A 78 8.00 11.09 -0.40
N PHE A 79 8.25 12.40 -0.47
CA PHE A 79 9.26 13.04 -1.32
C PHE A 79 10.30 13.83 -0.51
N GLN A 80 10.56 13.42 0.74
CA GLN A 80 11.42 14.17 1.67
C GLN A 80 12.88 14.26 1.22
N ASP A 81 13.35 13.30 0.43
CA ASP A 81 14.73 13.30 -0.05
C ASP A 81 14.95 14.36 -1.13
N ALA A 82 14.04 14.45 -2.11
CA ALA A 82 14.05 15.48 -3.15
C ALA A 82 12.69 15.59 -3.85
N PRO A 83 12.38 16.73 -4.51
CA PRO A 83 11.20 16.83 -5.38
C PRO A 83 11.17 15.70 -6.42
N GLY A 84 10.13 14.85 -6.35
CA GLY A 84 9.96 13.70 -7.24
C GLY A 84 10.83 12.48 -6.93
N SER A 85 11.48 12.41 -5.76
CA SER A 85 12.19 11.21 -5.32
C SER A 85 11.22 10.04 -5.13
N PHE A 86 11.68 8.82 -5.44
CA PHE A 86 10.91 7.62 -5.13
C PHE A 86 11.11 7.22 -3.67
N GLU A 87 10.04 6.79 -3.03
CA GLU A 87 10.10 6.15 -1.71
C GLU A 87 10.78 4.78 -1.83
N HIS A 88 11.65 4.46 -0.87
CA HIS A 88 12.40 3.21 -0.78
C HIS A 88 11.80 2.23 0.25
N PHE A 89 10.94 2.69 1.14
CA PHE A 89 10.31 1.85 2.15
C PHE A 89 9.16 1.00 1.57
N PRO A 90 9.14 -0.33 1.81
CA PRO A 90 8.07 -1.22 1.36
C PRO A 90 6.67 -0.78 1.80
N SER A 91 6.57 -0.22 3.01
CA SER A 91 5.32 0.33 3.57
C SER A 91 4.62 1.35 2.66
N GLY A 92 5.37 2.08 1.82
CA GLY A 92 4.80 3.00 0.82
C GLY A 92 3.97 2.32 -0.29
N SER A 93 4.10 1.00 -0.48
CA SER A 93 3.25 0.26 -1.42
C SER A 93 1.84 -0.01 -0.89
N PHE A 94 1.66 0.02 0.44
CA PHE A 94 0.38 -0.24 1.10
C PHE A 94 -0.38 1.05 1.44
N VAL A 95 0.35 2.13 1.69
CA VAL A 95 -0.22 3.44 2.03
C VAL A 95 0.15 4.40 0.91
N PRO A 96 -0.80 4.76 0.02
CA PRO A 96 -0.51 5.75 -0.99
C PRO A 96 -0.20 7.10 -0.32
N PRO A 97 0.69 7.92 -0.90
CA PRO A 97 0.85 9.29 -0.44
C PRO A 97 -0.50 9.99 -0.41
N ALA A 98 -0.74 10.80 0.62
CA ALA A 98 -2.06 11.32 0.91
C ALA A 98 -2.61 12.17 -0.25
N GLY A 99 -3.64 11.65 -0.93
CA GLY A 99 -4.58 12.33 -1.83
C GLY A 99 -4.00 13.05 -3.06
N PRO A 100 -4.81 13.29 -4.12
CA PRO A 100 -4.40 14.24 -5.16
C PRO A 100 -4.12 15.56 -4.43
N TRP A 101 -2.95 16.15 -4.70
CA TRP A 101 -2.66 17.50 -4.28
C TRP A 101 -3.81 18.36 -4.81
N GLY A 102 -4.80 18.70 -3.97
CA GLY A 102 -5.72 19.76 -4.32
C GLY A 102 -4.82 20.90 -4.74
N ALA A 103 -4.97 21.37 -5.99
CA ALA A 103 -3.97 22.22 -6.66
C ALA A 103 -3.35 23.15 -5.62
N ALA A 104 -2.09 22.90 -5.26
CA ALA A 104 -1.44 23.59 -4.16
C ALA A 104 -1.40 25.07 -4.55
N ARG A 105 -2.46 25.80 -4.17
CA ARG A 105 -2.57 27.22 -4.40
C ARG A 105 -1.73 27.83 -3.30
N LEU A 106 -0.47 28.09 -3.64
CA LEU A 106 0.27 29.18 -3.02
C LEU A 106 -0.48 30.47 -3.37
N GLY A 107 -1.56 30.73 -2.65
CA GLY A 107 -2.37 31.92 -2.77
C GLY A 107 -2.21 32.69 -1.48
N PHE A 108 -1.38 33.73 -1.51
CA PHE A 108 -1.51 34.81 -0.54
C PHE A 108 -2.70 35.64 -1.01
N SER A 109 -3.63 35.97 -0.12
CA SER A 109 -4.59 37.03 -0.41
C SER A 109 -3.82 38.36 -0.53
N GLU A 110 -4.11 39.21 -1.52
CA GLU A 110 -3.54 40.58 -1.55
C GLU A 110 -3.78 41.31 -0.21
N ALA A 111 -4.89 40.99 0.48
CA ALA A 111 -5.22 41.54 1.79
C ALA A 111 -4.35 41.01 2.94
N GLU A 112 -3.69 39.85 2.78
CA GLU A 112 -2.72 39.32 3.76
C GLU A 112 -1.32 39.90 3.57
N VAL A 113 -0.97 40.32 2.34
CA VAL A 113 0.33 40.91 2.02
C VAL A 113 0.40 42.40 2.38
N THR A 114 -0.74 43.08 2.43
CA THR A 114 -0.84 44.53 2.66
C THR A 114 -1.17 44.94 4.10
N ARG A 115 -1.13 44.00 5.06
CA ARG A 115 -1.41 44.27 6.48
C ARG A 115 -0.16 44.30 7.34
#